data_AF-A0A1F9YVI9-F1
#
_entry.id   AF-A0A1F9YVI9-F1
#
_cell.length_a   1.000
_cell.length_b   1.000
_cell.length_c   1.000
_cell.angle_alpha   90.00
_cell.angle_beta   90.00
_cell.angle_gamma   90.00
#
_symmetry.space_group_name_H-M   'P 1'
#
loop_
_entity.id
_entity.type
_entity.pdbx_description
1 polymer ?
#
loop_
_entity_poly.entity_id
_entity_poly.type
_entity_poly.pdbx_seq_one_letter_code
_entity_poly.pdbx_strand_id
1 'polypeptide(L)'
;MKFVGRRIRGGMASGKAVVCKSPISFLGGVDPLTGRIMDEECESRGESISGRIFCFPFGKGSTVGSYALYQLRLNKKAPAAIINNSAEPIVATGAIIADVPMVDGIDVGLLRTGDDVSVDANRGTVEIIGLDERHVVTCIVRNAGRILLLQRSDKVGSYNGMWAGVSGFIESGESDESAARRELKEEIGRDRARLSKHIDTQCFRDGPTIWCVHPFLFDVKDRHVRTDWEHQSLEWIQPGDVSRFDTVPGLQQIILRLL
;
A
#
# COMPACT_ATOMS: atom_id res chain seq x y z
N MET A 1 -6.45 1.58 11.25
CA MET A 1 -5.69 0.41 10.74
C MET A 1 -4.28 0.42 11.32
N LYS A 2 -3.77 -0.75 11.72
CA LYS A 2 -2.46 -0.89 12.37
C LYS A 2 -1.51 -1.74 11.54
N PHE A 3 -0.31 -1.24 11.33
CA PHE A 3 0.78 -1.89 10.61
C PHE A 3 1.91 -2.25 11.57
N VAL A 4 2.59 -3.36 11.25
CA VAL A 4 3.76 -3.83 11.96
C VAL A 4 4.96 -3.70 11.03
N GLY A 5 5.96 -2.97 11.48
CA GLY A 5 7.26 -2.78 10.83
C GLY A 5 8.39 -3.21 11.76
N ARG A 6 9.62 -2.77 11.45
CA ARG A 6 10.78 -3.03 12.32
C ARG A 6 11.23 -1.74 12.99
N ARG A 7 11.65 -1.88 14.23
CA ARG A 7 12.17 -0.78 15.04
C ARG A 7 13.57 -0.41 14.57
N ILE A 8 13.79 0.89 14.31
CA ILE A 8 15.12 1.48 14.14
C ILE A 8 15.52 2.25 15.40
N ARG A 9 14.70 3.24 15.79
CA ARG A 9 14.86 3.99 17.04
C ARG A 9 13.56 3.94 17.83
N GLY A 10 13.65 3.55 19.10
CA GLY A 10 12.48 3.44 19.99
C GLY A 10 11.90 4.80 20.37
N GLY A 11 10.75 4.77 21.04
CA GLY A 11 9.98 5.95 21.44
C GLY A 11 8.56 5.91 20.87
N MET A 12 7.74 6.87 21.30
CA MET A 12 6.34 6.98 20.90
C MET A 12 6.06 8.41 20.46
N ALA A 13 5.25 8.56 19.41
CA ALA A 13 4.83 9.85 18.92
C ALA A 13 3.48 9.74 18.23
N SER A 14 2.69 10.81 18.28
CA SER A 14 1.47 10.93 17.49
C SER A 14 1.43 12.31 16.87
N GLY A 15 0.87 12.40 15.67
CA GLY A 15 0.73 13.68 14.97
C GLY A 15 0.25 13.52 13.55
N LYS A 16 0.18 14.66 12.85
CA LYS A 16 -0.19 14.69 11.44
C LYS A 16 0.92 14.12 10.57
N ALA A 17 0.57 13.25 9.62
CA ALA A 17 1.51 12.76 8.62
C ALA A 17 1.89 13.88 7.65
N VAL A 18 3.16 13.95 7.29
CA VAL A 18 3.69 14.65 6.12
C VAL A 18 4.35 13.61 5.24
N VAL A 19 3.84 13.41 4.04
CA VAL A 19 4.21 12.29 3.17
C VAL A 19 4.96 12.82 1.95
N CYS A 20 6.10 12.21 1.66
CA CYS A 20 6.77 12.29 0.37
C CYS A 20 6.77 10.90 -0.26
N LYS A 21 6.15 10.73 -1.43
CA LYS A 21 6.21 9.46 -2.19
C LYS A 21 7.56 9.26 -2.88
N SER A 22 8.34 10.33 -3.03
CA SER A 22 9.71 10.30 -3.52
C SER A 22 10.70 10.04 -2.38
N PRO A 23 11.85 9.40 -2.66
CA PRO A 23 12.95 9.29 -1.70
C PRO A 23 13.44 10.67 -1.22
N ILE A 24 13.89 10.79 0.02
CA ILE A 24 14.31 12.08 0.61
C ILE A 24 15.80 12.09 0.94
N SER A 25 16.45 13.22 0.65
CA SER A 25 17.75 13.57 1.21
C SER A 25 17.58 14.63 2.31
N PHE A 26 18.06 14.35 3.53
CA PHE A 26 18.14 15.40 4.56
C PHE A 26 19.20 16.45 4.24
N LEU A 27 20.19 16.12 3.40
CA LEU A 27 21.10 17.13 2.86
C LEU A 27 20.42 17.84 1.69
N GLY A 28 20.00 19.09 1.92
CA GLY A 28 19.37 19.94 0.90
C GLY A 28 17.89 19.72 0.68
N GLY A 29 17.34 18.53 0.94
CA GLY A 29 15.91 18.24 0.77
C GLY A 29 15.04 18.68 1.95
N VAL A 30 15.62 18.98 3.10
CA VAL A 30 14.94 19.60 4.25
C VAL A 30 15.82 20.72 4.80
N ASP A 31 15.26 21.91 4.97
CA ASP A 31 15.96 23.03 5.60
C ASP A 31 16.08 22.79 7.11
N PRO A 32 17.30 22.67 7.67
CA PRO A 32 17.50 22.38 9.09
C PRO A 32 17.08 23.52 10.02
N LEU A 33 16.99 24.76 9.53
CA LEU A 33 16.61 25.93 10.34
C LEU A 33 15.10 26.07 10.47
N THR A 34 14.36 25.78 9.40
CA THR A 34 12.91 25.96 9.35
C THR A 34 12.13 24.64 9.48
N GLY A 35 12.77 23.51 9.20
CA GLY A 35 12.13 22.21 9.09
C GLY A 35 11.24 22.06 7.87
N ARG A 36 11.38 22.94 6.86
CA ARG A 36 10.59 22.88 5.63
C ARG A 36 11.18 21.91 4.62
N ILE A 37 10.32 21.19 3.93
CA ILE A 37 10.71 20.32 2.82
C ILE A 37 11.05 21.20 1.61
N MET A 38 12.26 21.02 1.10
CA MET A 38 12.81 21.75 -0.04
C MET A 38 12.93 20.88 -1.29
N ASP A 39 12.88 19.54 -1.14
CA ASP A 39 12.97 18.58 -2.24
C ASP A 39 11.84 18.81 -3.26
N GLU A 40 12.23 19.00 -4.53
CA GLU A 40 11.30 19.33 -5.61
C GLU A 40 10.45 18.15 -6.06
N GLU A 41 10.92 16.93 -5.81
CA GLU A 41 10.21 15.70 -6.13
C GLU A 41 9.19 15.33 -5.05
N CYS A 42 9.23 15.97 -3.88
CA CYS A 42 8.25 15.72 -2.83
C CYS A 42 6.98 16.55 -3.07
N GLU A 43 5.84 15.86 -3.10
CA GLU A 43 4.52 16.49 -3.24
C GLU A 43 4.17 17.39 -2.05
N SER A 44 4.78 17.17 -0.89
CA SER A 44 4.64 17.99 0.32
C SER A 44 5.70 19.10 0.41
N ARG A 45 6.32 19.51 -0.72
CA ARG A 45 7.27 20.64 -0.74
C ARG A 45 6.67 21.88 -0.09
N GLY A 46 7.45 22.54 0.77
CA GLY A 46 7.06 23.72 1.52
C GLY A 46 6.38 23.43 2.86
N GLU A 47 5.86 22.21 3.08
CA GLU A 47 5.37 21.78 4.39
C GLU A 47 6.51 21.68 5.41
N SER A 48 6.18 21.93 6.68
CA SER A 48 7.13 21.70 7.77
C SER A 48 6.94 20.32 8.37
N ILE A 49 8.05 19.63 8.62
CA ILE A 49 8.07 18.34 9.33
C ILE A 49 8.11 18.50 10.86
N SER A 50 8.29 19.72 11.36
CA SER A 50 8.51 19.99 12.79
C SER A 50 7.36 19.44 13.65
N GLY A 51 7.66 18.49 14.54
CA GLY A 51 6.66 17.88 15.43
C GLY A 51 5.60 17.02 14.72
N ARG A 52 5.81 16.68 13.45
CA ARG A 52 4.89 15.86 12.64
C ARG A 52 5.47 14.47 12.36
N ILE A 53 4.66 13.57 11.83
CA ILE A 53 5.10 12.23 11.44
C ILE A 53 5.59 12.28 9.99
N PHE A 54 6.91 12.23 9.79
CA PHE A 54 7.49 12.37 8.46
C PHE A 54 7.65 11.01 7.78
N CYS A 55 6.99 10.84 6.64
CA CYS A 55 6.87 9.55 5.96
C CYS A 55 7.47 9.66 4.56
N PHE A 56 8.41 8.79 4.23
CA PHE A 56 9.04 8.73 2.90
C PHE A 56 9.58 7.32 2.63
N PRO A 57 9.69 6.86 1.38
CA PRO A 57 9.98 5.45 1.11
C PRO A 57 11.37 5.00 1.59
N PHE A 58 12.41 5.77 1.26
CA PHE A 58 13.79 5.53 1.67
C PHE A 58 14.63 6.82 1.52
N GLY A 59 15.82 6.83 2.11
CA GLY A 59 16.77 7.93 1.95
C GLY A 59 17.49 7.88 0.60
N LYS A 60 17.78 9.03 -0.02
CA LYS A 60 18.59 9.12 -1.25
C LYS A 60 20.08 8.78 -1.05
N GLY A 61 20.51 8.49 0.18
CA GLY A 61 21.91 8.25 0.54
C GLY A 61 22.73 9.54 0.51
N SER A 62 23.21 9.98 1.67
CA SER A 62 24.08 11.15 1.74
C SER A 62 24.98 11.02 2.94
N THR A 63 26.30 11.01 2.75
CA THR A 63 27.30 10.79 3.81
C THR A 63 27.11 11.69 5.04
N VAL A 64 26.48 12.87 4.87
CA VAL A 64 26.30 13.90 5.92
C VAL A 64 24.83 14.07 6.34
N GLY A 65 23.88 13.34 5.74
CA GLY A 65 22.45 13.51 6.00
C GLY A 65 22.02 13.28 7.46
N SER A 66 22.78 12.45 8.19
CA SER A 66 22.56 12.20 9.62
C SER A 66 22.75 13.47 10.47
N TYR A 67 23.73 14.31 10.12
CA TYR A 67 23.98 15.57 10.82
C TYR A 67 22.90 16.62 10.54
N ALA A 68 22.29 16.61 9.35
CA ALA A 68 21.17 17.49 9.04
C ALA A 68 19.94 17.16 9.91
N LEU A 69 19.64 15.87 10.12
CA LEU A 69 18.58 15.44 11.03
C LEU A 69 18.90 15.78 12.50
N TYR A 70 20.16 15.66 12.91
CA TYR A 70 20.59 16.12 14.22
C TYR A 70 20.48 17.65 14.38
N GLN A 71 20.80 18.42 13.35
CA GLN A 71 20.67 19.88 13.36
C GLN A 71 19.19 20.31 13.49
N LEU A 72 18.27 19.62 12.80
CA LEU A 72 16.82 19.81 12.99
C LEU A 72 16.43 19.61 14.46
N ARG A 73 17.00 18.62 15.15
CA ARG A 73 16.74 18.39 16.59
C ARG A 73 17.24 19.55 17.44
N LEU A 74 18.47 20.01 17.22
CA LEU A 74 19.05 21.16 17.94
C LEU A 74 18.21 22.44 17.74
N ASN A 75 17.67 22.63 16.53
CA ASN A 75 16.83 23.76 16.18
C ASN A 75 15.37 23.61 16.62
N LYS A 76 15.01 22.50 17.29
CA LYS A 76 13.63 22.16 17.68
C LYS A 76 12.66 22.08 16.49
N LYS A 77 13.18 21.63 15.34
CA LYS A 77 12.48 21.44 14.06
C LYS A 77 12.43 19.98 13.59
N ALA A 78 12.91 19.05 14.40
CA ALA A 78 12.84 17.63 14.10
C ALA A 78 11.38 17.14 14.00
N PRO A 79 11.13 16.11 13.17
CA PRO A 79 9.85 15.42 13.18
C PRO A 79 9.63 14.69 14.51
N ALA A 80 8.36 14.43 14.83
CA ALA A 80 7.98 13.66 16.01
C ALA A 80 8.28 12.16 15.84
N ALA A 81 8.18 11.65 14.60
CA ALA A 81 8.67 10.32 14.23
C ALA A 81 8.94 10.24 12.71
N ILE A 82 9.66 9.20 12.31
CA ILE A 82 9.94 8.87 10.91
C ILE A 82 9.38 7.49 10.57
N ILE A 83 8.76 7.37 9.39
CA ILE A 83 8.25 6.11 8.85
C ILE A 83 8.85 5.89 7.44
N ASN A 84 9.44 4.72 7.21
CA ASN A 84 9.98 4.33 5.89
C ASN A 84 9.48 2.97 5.39
N ASN A 85 9.47 2.80 4.06
CA ASN A 85 9.37 1.48 3.43
C ASN A 85 10.63 0.67 3.76
N SER A 86 11.80 1.27 3.56
CA SER A 86 13.09 0.69 3.89
C SER A 86 14.02 1.76 4.45
N ALA A 87 14.54 1.55 5.66
CA ALA A 87 15.49 2.46 6.25
C ALA A 87 16.85 2.38 5.53
N GLU A 88 17.38 3.53 5.14
CA GLU A 88 18.75 3.66 4.67
C GLU A 88 19.69 3.94 5.87
N PRO A 89 20.89 3.33 5.96
CA PRO A 89 21.79 3.48 7.10
C PRO A 89 22.07 4.91 7.60
N ILE A 90 22.23 5.90 6.70
CA ILE A 90 22.47 7.29 7.13
C ILE A 90 21.22 7.87 7.79
N VAL A 91 20.04 7.66 7.19
CA VAL A 91 18.77 8.12 7.79
C VAL A 91 18.55 7.48 9.15
N ALA A 92 18.78 6.17 9.26
CA ALA A 92 18.69 5.43 10.52
C ALA A 92 19.65 6.00 11.58
N THR A 93 20.90 6.25 11.19
CA THR A 93 21.91 6.87 12.06
C THR A 93 21.47 8.26 12.51
N GLY A 94 20.94 9.08 11.60
CA GLY A 94 20.40 10.40 11.90
C GLY A 94 19.27 10.34 12.92
N ALA A 95 18.32 9.40 12.76
CA ALA A 95 17.21 9.23 13.68
C ALA A 95 17.67 8.79 15.07
N ILE A 96 18.67 7.91 15.13
CA ILE A 96 19.27 7.47 16.40
C ILE A 96 19.95 8.63 17.12
N ILE A 97 20.81 9.39 16.43
CA ILE A 97 21.56 10.51 17.04
C ILE A 97 20.62 11.67 17.41
N ALA A 98 19.60 11.93 16.60
CA ALA A 98 18.60 12.98 16.87
C ALA A 98 17.54 12.57 17.91
N ASP A 99 17.57 11.33 18.39
CA ASP A 99 16.57 10.75 19.28
C ASP A 99 15.13 10.88 18.74
N VAL A 100 14.96 10.57 17.46
CA VAL A 100 13.67 10.59 16.76
C VAL A 100 13.17 9.15 16.61
N PRO A 101 11.98 8.81 17.14
CA PRO A 101 11.35 7.51 16.93
C PRO A 101 11.25 7.17 15.45
N MET A 102 11.64 5.95 15.08
CA MET A 102 11.68 5.52 13.68
C MET A 102 11.30 4.05 13.51
N VAL A 103 10.36 3.82 12.59
CA VAL A 103 9.89 2.50 12.17
C VAL A 103 10.11 2.35 10.66
N ASP A 104 10.62 1.20 10.24
CA ASP A 104 10.77 0.84 8.83
C ASP A 104 9.90 -0.37 8.45
N GLY A 105 9.84 -0.73 7.17
CA GLY A 105 9.01 -1.84 6.69
C GLY A 105 7.53 -1.50 6.55
N ILE A 106 7.18 -0.21 6.53
CA ILE A 106 5.80 0.27 6.36
C ILE A 106 5.66 0.86 4.97
N ASP A 107 4.67 0.42 4.19
CA ASP A 107 4.43 1.02 2.89
C ASP A 107 3.87 2.44 3.03
N VAL A 108 4.73 3.43 2.78
CA VAL A 108 4.37 4.86 2.81
C VAL A 108 3.32 5.20 1.76
N GLY A 109 3.14 4.38 0.72
CA GLY A 109 2.04 4.52 -0.24
C GLY A 109 0.64 4.43 0.38
N LEU A 110 0.52 3.86 1.58
CA LEU A 110 -0.73 3.78 2.34
C LEU A 110 -1.02 5.04 3.16
N LEU A 111 -0.06 5.95 3.30
CA LEU A 111 -0.21 7.20 4.06
C LEU A 111 -0.51 8.38 3.13
N ARG A 112 -1.21 9.38 3.67
CA ARG A 112 -1.50 10.66 3.01
C ARG A 112 -1.15 11.80 3.95
N THR A 113 -0.65 12.91 3.40
CA THR A 113 -0.40 14.12 4.20
C THR A 113 -1.70 14.58 4.86
N GLY A 114 -1.67 14.81 6.18
CA GLY A 114 -2.83 15.18 6.99
C GLY A 114 -3.49 14.04 7.75
N ASP A 115 -3.09 12.78 7.53
CA ASP A 115 -3.54 11.65 8.36
C ASP A 115 -3.16 11.83 9.82
N ASP A 116 -4.02 11.39 10.73
CA ASP A 116 -3.69 11.23 12.14
C ASP A 116 -3.00 9.88 12.35
N VAL A 117 -1.71 9.94 12.71
CA VAL A 117 -0.86 8.76 12.83
C VAL A 117 -0.30 8.66 14.25
N SER A 118 -0.36 7.46 14.82
CA SER A 118 0.34 7.10 16.04
C SER A 118 1.45 6.10 15.74
N VAL A 119 2.63 6.37 16.25
CA VAL A 119 3.83 5.55 16.09
C VAL A 119 4.28 5.06 17.47
N ASP A 120 4.27 3.75 17.66
CA ASP A 120 4.95 3.09 18.77
C ASP A 120 6.16 2.36 18.21
N ALA A 121 7.28 3.08 18.16
CA ALA A 121 8.53 2.53 17.63
C ALA A 121 9.20 1.56 18.62
N ASN A 122 8.77 1.50 19.88
CA ASN A 122 9.24 0.46 20.80
C ASN A 122 8.74 -0.92 20.35
N ARG A 123 7.49 -0.97 19.89
CA ARG A 123 6.85 -2.19 19.35
C ARG A 123 6.98 -2.31 17.83
N GLY A 124 7.51 -1.30 17.15
CA GLY A 124 7.62 -1.26 15.69
C GLY A 124 6.26 -1.13 15.01
N THR A 125 5.27 -0.47 15.62
CA THR A 125 3.91 -0.39 15.07
C THR A 125 3.52 1.03 14.70
N VAL A 126 2.79 1.15 13.60
CA VAL A 126 2.21 2.40 13.10
C VAL A 126 0.70 2.22 12.98
N GLU A 127 -0.07 3.12 13.54
CA GLU A 127 -1.53 3.13 13.44
C GLU A 127 -2.00 4.40 12.74
N ILE A 128 -2.82 4.24 11.70
CA ILE A 128 -3.52 5.34 11.03
C ILE A 128 -4.97 5.34 11.53
N ILE A 129 -5.37 6.48 12.11
CA ILE A 129 -6.65 6.66 12.78
C ILE A 129 -7.71 7.05 11.75
N GLY A 130 -8.92 6.50 11.89
CA GLY A 130 -10.08 6.86 11.06
C GLY A 130 -10.07 6.28 9.64
N LEU A 131 -9.32 5.19 9.41
CA LEU A 131 -9.39 4.44 8.15
C LEU A 131 -10.22 3.18 8.31
N ASP A 132 -11.04 2.90 7.30
CA ASP A 132 -11.84 1.69 7.17
C ASP A 132 -11.02 0.59 6.48
N GLU A 133 -10.88 -0.56 7.13
CA GLU A 133 -10.18 -1.71 6.58
C GLU A 133 -11.18 -2.69 5.95
N ARG A 134 -10.92 -3.11 4.72
CA ARG A 134 -11.76 -4.08 3.99
C ARG A 134 -10.91 -5.19 3.41
N HIS A 135 -11.23 -6.44 3.74
CA HIS A 135 -10.58 -7.61 3.18
C HIS A 135 -11.37 -8.18 2.01
N VAL A 136 -10.69 -8.36 0.89
CA VAL A 136 -11.27 -8.94 -0.33
C VAL A 136 -10.32 -9.96 -0.91
N VAL A 137 -10.86 -10.98 -1.56
CA VAL A 137 -10.09 -11.85 -2.43
C VAL A 137 -10.09 -11.28 -3.85
N THR A 138 -9.01 -11.50 -4.58
CA THR A 138 -8.99 -11.25 -6.04
C THR A 138 -8.34 -12.44 -6.73
N CYS A 139 -9.14 -13.12 -7.55
CA CYS A 139 -8.72 -14.29 -8.31
C CYS A 139 -8.45 -13.92 -9.75
N ILE A 140 -7.20 -14.09 -10.17
CA ILE A 140 -6.80 -14.05 -11.57
C ILE A 140 -7.00 -15.45 -12.15
N VAL A 141 -7.87 -15.56 -13.16
CA VAL A 141 -8.19 -16.84 -13.80
C VAL A 141 -7.45 -16.93 -15.13
N ARG A 142 -6.63 -17.97 -15.30
CA ARG A 142 -5.73 -18.16 -16.44
C ARG A 142 -6.13 -19.36 -17.29
N ASN A 143 -6.05 -19.19 -18.61
CA ASN A 143 -6.16 -20.27 -19.58
C ASN A 143 -5.35 -19.97 -20.85
N ALA A 144 -4.43 -20.87 -21.19
CA ALA A 144 -3.60 -20.81 -22.39
C ALA A 144 -2.98 -19.42 -22.61
N GLY A 145 -2.25 -18.92 -21.59
CA GLY A 145 -1.53 -17.65 -21.62
C GLY A 145 -2.38 -16.39 -21.53
N ARG A 146 -3.70 -16.51 -21.40
CA ARG A 146 -4.61 -15.38 -21.21
C ARG A 146 -5.22 -15.37 -19.82
N ILE A 147 -5.59 -14.18 -19.36
CA ILE A 147 -6.31 -13.97 -18.10
C ILE A 147 -7.71 -13.44 -18.36
N LEU A 148 -8.65 -13.81 -17.49
CA LEU A 148 -10.00 -13.28 -17.48
C LEU A 148 -10.04 -11.96 -16.70
N LEU A 149 -10.56 -10.91 -17.33
CA LEU A 149 -11.03 -9.71 -16.66
C LEU A 149 -12.54 -9.62 -16.77
N LEU A 150 -13.15 -9.08 -15.72
CA LEU A 150 -14.59 -8.85 -15.63
C LEU A 150 -14.82 -7.36 -15.37
N GLN A 151 -15.73 -6.76 -16.13
CA GLN A 151 -16.13 -5.38 -15.92
C GLN A 151 -17.28 -5.34 -14.92
N ARG A 152 -17.07 -4.63 -13.81
CA ARG A 152 -18.05 -4.45 -12.74
C ARG A 152 -19.27 -3.69 -13.28
N SER A 153 -20.46 -4.18 -12.98
CA SER A 153 -21.74 -3.56 -13.34
C SER A 153 -21.98 -2.28 -12.55
N ASP A 154 -23.10 -1.61 -12.83
CA ASP A 154 -23.61 -0.47 -12.07
C ASP A 154 -24.33 -0.87 -10.77
N LYS A 155 -24.58 -2.16 -10.56
CA LYS A 155 -25.34 -2.70 -9.41
C LYS A 155 -24.49 -2.98 -8.19
N VAL A 156 -23.16 -3.05 -8.34
CA VAL A 156 -22.25 -3.33 -7.24
C VAL A 156 -22.00 -2.09 -6.39
N GLY A 157 -21.57 -2.27 -5.13
CA GLY A 157 -21.41 -1.17 -4.19
C GLY A 157 -20.13 -0.33 -4.36
N SER A 158 -19.19 -0.75 -5.21
CA SER A 158 -17.89 -0.09 -5.39
C SER A 158 -17.32 -0.33 -6.78
N TYR A 159 -16.57 0.66 -7.30
CA TYR A 159 -15.83 0.56 -8.57
C TYR A 159 -16.68 0.19 -9.80
N ASN A 160 -17.87 0.78 -9.92
CA ASN A 160 -18.76 0.57 -11.06
C ASN A 160 -18.06 0.88 -12.40
N GLY A 161 -18.21 0.00 -13.39
CA GLY A 161 -17.60 0.13 -14.70
C GLY A 161 -16.10 -0.20 -14.78
N MET A 162 -15.43 -0.41 -13.64
CA MET A 162 -14.01 -0.77 -13.59
C MET A 162 -13.81 -2.27 -13.84
N TRP A 163 -12.65 -2.62 -14.39
CA TRP A 163 -12.25 -4.00 -14.65
C TRP A 163 -11.52 -4.61 -13.45
N ALA A 164 -11.83 -5.86 -13.14
CA ALA A 164 -11.27 -6.62 -12.02
C ALA A 164 -11.01 -8.09 -12.41
N GLY A 165 -10.31 -8.82 -11.54
CA GLY A 165 -10.45 -10.28 -11.49
C GLY A 165 -11.74 -10.66 -10.77
N VAL A 166 -11.99 -11.95 -10.60
CA VAL A 166 -13.11 -12.44 -9.76
C VAL A 166 -12.83 -12.01 -8.32
N SER A 167 -13.73 -11.23 -7.71
CA SER A 167 -13.42 -10.52 -6.47
C SER A 167 -14.61 -10.35 -5.53
N GLY A 168 -14.44 -10.76 -4.28
CA GLY A 168 -15.46 -10.52 -3.27
C GLY A 168 -14.91 -10.46 -1.85
N PHE A 169 -15.81 -10.22 -0.90
CA PHE A 169 -15.45 -10.01 0.51
C PHE A 169 -15.17 -11.35 1.19
N ILE A 170 -14.24 -11.35 2.15
CA ILE A 170 -14.04 -12.49 3.04
C ILE A 170 -15.11 -12.43 4.14
N GLU A 171 -15.93 -13.47 4.23
CA GLU A 171 -16.98 -13.57 5.24
C GLU A 171 -16.42 -13.90 6.64
N SER A 172 -17.20 -13.61 7.68
CA SER A 172 -16.77 -13.87 9.05
C SER A 172 -16.57 -15.37 9.30
N GLY A 173 -15.35 -15.75 9.73
CA GLY A 173 -14.98 -17.15 9.96
C GLY A 173 -14.59 -17.91 8.68
N GLU A 174 -14.61 -17.26 7.52
CA GLU A 174 -14.18 -17.83 6.25
C GLU A 174 -12.65 -17.66 6.06
N SER A 175 -11.99 -18.69 5.53
CA SER A 175 -10.60 -18.55 5.05
C SER A 175 -10.55 -17.81 3.72
N ASP A 176 -9.47 -17.10 3.44
CA ASP A 176 -9.22 -16.44 2.16
C ASP A 176 -9.34 -17.39 0.95
N GLU A 177 -8.80 -18.61 1.02
CA GLU A 177 -8.94 -19.57 -0.07
C GLU A 177 -10.41 -20.05 -0.24
N SER A 178 -11.15 -20.23 0.85
CA SER A 178 -12.57 -20.58 0.78
C SER A 178 -13.37 -19.48 0.08
N ALA A 179 -13.15 -18.22 0.48
CA ALA A 179 -13.77 -17.07 -0.15
C ALA A 179 -13.42 -17.03 -1.65
N ALA A 180 -12.14 -17.17 -2.01
CA ALA A 180 -11.70 -17.21 -3.41
C ALA A 180 -12.43 -18.29 -4.25
N ARG A 181 -12.61 -19.50 -3.69
CA ARG A 181 -13.31 -20.59 -4.38
C ARG A 181 -14.82 -20.36 -4.46
N ARG A 182 -15.41 -19.76 -3.43
CA ARG A 182 -16.82 -19.37 -3.42
C ARG A 182 -17.10 -18.33 -4.50
N GLU A 183 -16.32 -17.25 -4.56
CA GLU A 183 -16.46 -16.21 -5.58
C GLU A 183 -16.26 -16.76 -7.00
N LEU A 184 -15.30 -17.65 -7.23
CA LEU A 184 -15.15 -18.31 -8.54
C LEU A 184 -16.39 -19.11 -8.95
N LYS A 185 -17.05 -19.74 -8.00
CA LYS A 185 -18.27 -20.51 -8.25
C LYS A 185 -19.46 -19.59 -8.49
N GLU A 186 -19.60 -18.54 -7.70
CA GLU A 186 -20.72 -17.59 -7.74
C GLU A 186 -20.65 -16.68 -8.95
N GLU A 187 -19.53 -16.00 -9.16
CA GLU A 187 -19.38 -14.98 -10.20
C GLU A 187 -19.16 -15.56 -11.60
N ILE A 188 -18.49 -16.72 -11.74
CA ILE A 188 -18.13 -17.26 -13.07
C ILE A 188 -18.50 -18.74 -13.29
N GLY A 189 -19.14 -19.38 -12.32
CA GLY A 189 -19.58 -20.78 -12.42
C GLY A 189 -18.43 -21.79 -12.43
N ARG A 190 -17.27 -21.49 -11.85
CA ARG A 190 -16.07 -22.36 -11.86
C ARG A 190 -15.78 -22.98 -10.49
N ASP A 191 -16.25 -24.22 -10.31
CA ASP A 191 -16.01 -25.04 -9.12
C ASP A 191 -14.71 -25.87 -9.18
N ARG A 192 -14.19 -26.15 -10.39
CA ARG A 192 -13.04 -27.04 -10.63
C ARG A 192 -11.76 -26.31 -11.08
N ALA A 193 -11.63 -25.03 -10.75
CA ALA A 193 -10.42 -24.28 -11.05
C ALA A 193 -9.25 -24.78 -10.16
N ARG A 194 -8.08 -25.02 -10.77
CA ARG A 194 -6.88 -25.47 -10.04
C ARG A 194 -6.16 -24.25 -9.48
N LEU A 195 -5.99 -24.19 -8.17
CA LEU A 195 -5.14 -23.17 -7.55
C LEU A 195 -3.69 -23.37 -8.03
N SER A 196 -3.11 -22.34 -8.62
CA SER A 196 -1.74 -22.36 -9.14
C SER A 196 -0.77 -21.63 -8.21
N LYS A 197 -1.18 -20.50 -7.62
CA LYS A 197 -0.33 -19.65 -6.78
C LYS A 197 -1.19 -18.72 -5.93
N HIS A 198 -0.70 -18.37 -4.75
CA HIS A 198 -1.16 -17.25 -3.95
C HIS A 198 0.08 -16.44 -3.51
N ILE A 199 -0.10 -15.17 -3.17
CA ILE A 199 0.94 -14.30 -2.63
C ILE A 199 0.43 -13.62 -1.37
N ASP A 200 1.33 -12.99 -0.62
CA ASP A 200 0.96 -12.23 0.59
C ASP A 200 -0.08 -11.15 0.28
N THR A 201 -0.90 -10.83 1.29
CA THR A 201 -1.93 -9.79 1.21
C THR A 201 -1.32 -8.45 0.80
N GLN A 202 -1.98 -7.79 -0.15
CA GLN A 202 -1.56 -6.51 -0.72
C GLN A 202 -2.57 -5.43 -0.33
N CYS A 203 -2.09 -4.36 0.28
CA CYS A 203 -2.96 -3.26 0.71
C CYS A 203 -2.93 -2.11 -0.28
N PHE A 204 -4.09 -1.55 -0.61
CA PHE A 204 -4.22 -0.37 -1.46
C PHE A 204 -5.15 0.63 -0.81
N ARG A 205 -4.75 1.90 -0.78
CA ARG A 205 -5.57 2.95 -0.17
C ARG A 205 -6.37 3.73 -1.20
N ASP A 206 -7.68 3.77 -1.01
CA ASP A 206 -8.59 4.61 -1.76
C ASP A 206 -9.51 5.40 -0.82
N GLY A 207 -9.49 6.73 -0.94
CA GLY A 207 -10.10 7.62 0.06
C GLY A 207 -9.75 7.25 1.53
N PRO A 208 -10.76 7.07 2.40
CA PRO A 208 -10.61 6.61 3.78
C PRO A 208 -10.54 5.08 3.90
N THR A 209 -10.66 4.33 2.81
CA THR A 209 -10.67 2.87 2.81
C THR A 209 -9.29 2.31 2.46
N ILE A 210 -8.86 1.28 3.18
CA ILE A 210 -7.75 0.42 2.81
C ILE A 210 -8.30 -0.94 2.40
N TRP A 211 -8.05 -1.29 1.13
CA TRP A 211 -8.39 -2.58 0.55
C TRP A 211 -7.23 -3.54 0.77
N CYS A 212 -7.41 -4.50 1.66
CA CYS A 212 -6.50 -5.61 1.91
C CYS A 212 -6.86 -6.76 0.96
N VAL A 213 -6.20 -6.80 -0.19
CA VAL A 213 -6.46 -7.77 -1.26
C VAL A 213 -5.66 -9.04 -1.04
N HIS A 214 -6.35 -10.17 -0.98
CA HIS A 214 -5.81 -11.52 -0.88
C HIS A 214 -5.75 -12.16 -2.28
N PRO A 215 -4.58 -12.20 -2.93
CA PRO A 215 -4.51 -12.47 -4.36
C PRO A 215 -4.26 -13.95 -4.67
N PHE A 216 -5.05 -14.50 -5.60
CA PHE A 216 -4.97 -15.89 -6.03
C PHE A 216 -4.85 -16.00 -7.56
N LEU A 217 -4.11 -17.00 -8.02
CA LEU A 217 -4.04 -17.40 -9.43
C LEU A 217 -4.64 -18.79 -9.60
N PHE A 218 -5.64 -18.90 -10.44
CA PHE A 218 -6.30 -20.15 -10.78
C PHE A 218 -6.14 -20.50 -12.25
N ASP A 219 -5.88 -21.77 -12.54
CA ASP A 219 -5.90 -22.31 -13.90
C ASP A 219 -7.23 -23.02 -14.19
N VAL A 220 -7.83 -22.72 -15.33
CA VAL A 220 -9.03 -23.40 -15.85
C VAL A 220 -8.73 -24.13 -17.15
N LYS A 221 -9.47 -25.20 -17.41
CA LYS A 221 -9.27 -26.06 -18.59
C LYS A 221 -9.71 -25.42 -19.89
N ASP A 222 -10.73 -24.56 -19.82
CA ASP A 222 -11.35 -23.91 -20.97
C ASP A 222 -11.83 -22.49 -20.59
N ARG A 223 -12.35 -21.72 -21.54
CA ARG A 223 -12.73 -20.31 -21.37
C ARG A 223 -14.23 -20.06 -21.20
N HIS A 224 -15.06 -21.10 -21.13
CA HIS A 224 -16.51 -20.96 -20.95
C HIS A 224 -16.84 -20.53 -19.53
N VAL A 225 -17.05 -19.24 -19.32
CA VAL A 225 -17.48 -18.68 -18.04
C VAL A 225 -18.88 -18.14 -18.18
N ARG A 226 -19.67 -18.23 -17.10
CA ARG A 226 -20.99 -17.62 -17.04
C ARG A 226 -20.96 -16.59 -15.92
N THR A 227 -21.02 -15.33 -16.29
CA THR A 227 -21.05 -14.24 -15.31
C THR A 227 -22.40 -14.15 -14.63
N ASP A 228 -22.39 -13.67 -13.39
CA ASP A 228 -23.58 -13.31 -12.64
C ASP A 228 -23.95 -11.82 -12.86
N TRP A 229 -24.80 -11.28 -11.98
CA TRP A 229 -25.29 -9.90 -12.10
C TRP A 229 -24.24 -8.84 -11.75
N GLU A 230 -23.15 -9.22 -11.07
CA GLU A 230 -22.11 -8.29 -10.64
C GLU A 230 -21.31 -7.73 -11.82
N HIS A 231 -21.32 -8.42 -12.96
CA HIS A 231 -20.49 -8.11 -14.11
C HIS A 231 -21.32 -7.87 -15.37
N GLN A 232 -20.96 -6.82 -16.10
CA GLN A 232 -21.64 -6.41 -17.34
C GLN A 232 -20.89 -6.84 -18.61
N SER A 233 -19.58 -7.04 -18.51
CA SER A 233 -18.71 -7.45 -19.62
C SER A 233 -17.61 -8.39 -19.13
N LEU A 234 -17.08 -9.22 -20.03
CA LEU A 234 -15.95 -10.11 -19.74
C LEU A 234 -14.98 -10.14 -20.92
N GLU A 235 -13.69 -10.24 -20.63
CA GLU A 235 -12.64 -10.35 -21.65
C GLU A 235 -11.51 -11.30 -21.25
N TRP A 236 -11.05 -12.09 -22.22
CA TRP A 236 -9.84 -12.91 -22.09
C TRP A 236 -8.68 -12.23 -22.80
N ILE A 237 -7.80 -11.62 -22.03
CA ILE A 237 -6.72 -10.75 -22.53
C ILE A 237 -5.34 -11.38 -22.33
N GLN A 238 -4.33 -10.88 -23.02
CA GLN A 238 -2.95 -11.14 -22.63
C GLN A 238 -2.64 -10.32 -21.36
N PRO A 239 -1.85 -10.85 -20.41
CA PRO A 239 -1.51 -10.11 -19.19
C PRO A 239 -0.90 -8.73 -19.43
N GLY A 240 -0.09 -8.58 -20.49
CA GLY A 240 0.53 -7.29 -20.86
C GLY A 240 -0.46 -6.24 -21.36
N ASP A 241 -1.68 -6.62 -21.75
CA ASP A 241 -2.70 -5.70 -22.25
C ASP A 241 -3.54 -5.06 -21.13
N VAL A 242 -3.34 -5.46 -19.87
CA VAL A 242 -4.12 -4.96 -18.72
C VAL A 242 -4.08 -3.44 -18.57
N SER A 243 -2.98 -2.80 -19.01
CA SER A 243 -2.82 -1.34 -18.97
C SER A 243 -3.80 -0.58 -19.88
N ARG A 244 -4.50 -1.28 -20.78
CA ARG A 244 -5.51 -0.70 -21.68
C ARG A 244 -6.90 -0.62 -21.04
N PHE A 245 -7.07 -1.15 -19.83
CA PHE A 245 -8.34 -1.23 -19.12
C PHE A 245 -8.33 -0.31 -17.90
N ASP A 246 -9.47 0.31 -17.61
CA ASP A 246 -9.71 1.05 -16.38
C ASP A 246 -9.95 0.06 -15.23
N THR A 247 -8.89 -0.29 -14.50
CA THR A 247 -8.93 -1.37 -13.50
C THR A 247 -9.11 -0.88 -12.07
N VAL A 248 -9.68 -1.73 -11.21
CA VAL A 248 -9.68 -1.51 -9.75
C VAL A 248 -8.26 -1.26 -9.20
N PRO A 249 -8.11 -0.49 -8.10
CA PRO A 249 -6.80 -0.14 -7.56
C PRO A 249 -5.91 -1.37 -7.33
N GLY A 250 -4.66 -1.30 -7.83
CA GLY A 250 -3.66 -2.35 -7.58
C GLY A 250 -3.73 -3.59 -8.45
N LEU A 251 -4.76 -3.77 -9.30
CA LEU A 251 -4.95 -4.99 -10.08
C LEU A 251 -3.73 -5.34 -10.97
N GLN A 252 -3.17 -4.33 -11.64
CA GLN A 252 -2.01 -4.49 -12.52
C GLN A 252 -0.79 -5.00 -11.73
N GLN A 253 -0.59 -4.49 -10.52
CA GLN A 253 0.51 -4.90 -9.64
C GLN A 253 0.30 -6.32 -9.11
N ILE A 254 -0.95 -6.68 -8.80
CA ILE A 254 -1.33 -8.05 -8.43
C ILE A 254 -1.03 -9.04 -9.56
N ILE A 255 -1.46 -8.74 -10.79
CA ILE A 255 -1.23 -9.59 -11.96
C ILE A 255 0.27 -9.81 -12.19
N LEU A 256 1.06 -8.73 -12.14
CA LEU A 256 2.52 -8.79 -12.32
C LEU A 256 3.23 -9.64 -11.26
N ARG A 257 2.71 -9.71 -10.02
CA ARG A 257 3.30 -10.53 -8.94
C ARG A 257 2.84 -11.99 -9.00
N LEU A 258 1.64 -12.24 -9.52
CA LEU A 258 1.08 -13.59 -9.64
C LEU A 258 1.66 -14.36 -10.82
N LEU A 259 1.82 -13.72 -11.98
CA LEU A 259 2.32 -14.35 -13.22
C LEU A 259 3.85 -14.36 -13.29
#